data_AF-A0A1I2P0E9-F1
#
_entry.id   AF-A0A1I2P0E9-F1
#
_cell.length_a   1.000
_cell.length_b   1.000
_cell.length_c   1.000
_cell.angle_alpha   90.00
_cell.angle_beta   90.00
_cell.angle_gamma   90.00
#
_symmetry.space_group_name_H-M   'P 1'
#
loop_
_entity.id
_entity.type
_entity.pdbx_description
1 polymer ?
#
loop_
_entity_poly.entity_id
_entity_poly.type
_entity_poly.pdbx_seq_one_letter_code
_entity_poly.pdbx_strand_id
1 'polypeptide(L)'
;MKRKAELVQVSKDGKKALYLDEENSGEIMAFLKSDPANLKKFRTAVEMILDHQAPRDLYDKEDFEKGCEKVTAIKLFKGKKNPRIYCQQFADGDTERFVIIGIELLEKKKSQKLTSTEKAIIRRVSKYEYDLKPKP
;
A
#
# COMPACT_ATOMS: atom_id res chain seq x y z
N MET A 1 5.27 3.08 19.30
CA MET A 1 4.86 4.48 19.06
C MET A 1 4.06 4.49 17.76
N LYS A 2 2.91 5.16 17.75
CA LYS A 2 2.09 5.24 16.54
C LYS A 2 2.74 6.16 15.52
N ARG A 3 2.70 5.76 14.25
CA ARG A 3 3.14 6.55 13.10
C ARG A 3 1.97 7.40 12.63
N LYS A 4 2.23 8.41 11.81
CA LYS A 4 1.18 9.22 11.18
C LYS A 4 1.00 8.80 9.73
N ALA A 5 -0.22 8.92 9.23
CA ALA A 5 -0.50 8.73 7.82
C ALA A 5 -1.39 9.84 7.28
N GLU A 6 -1.06 10.31 6.07
CA GLU A 6 -1.74 11.41 5.38
C GLU A 6 -2.69 10.88 4.31
N LEU A 7 -3.90 11.43 4.27
CA LEU A 7 -4.91 11.03 3.30
C LEU A 7 -4.46 11.38 1.87
N VAL A 8 -4.48 10.38 1.00
CA VAL A 8 -4.28 10.56 -0.45
C VAL A 8 -5.61 10.72 -1.15
N GLN A 9 -6.53 9.78 -0.91
CA GLN A 9 -7.78 9.70 -1.65
C GLN A 9 -8.83 8.88 -0.90
N VAL A 10 -10.09 9.26 -1.03
CA VAL A 10 -11.26 8.50 -0.56
C VAL A 10 -12.00 7.97 -1.79
N SER A 11 -12.58 6.76 -1.69
CA SER A 11 -13.47 6.22 -2.74
C SER A 11 -14.71 7.09 -2.89
N LYS A 12 -15.34 7.04 -4.07
CA LYS A 12 -16.55 7.85 -4.36
C LYS A 12 -17.71 7.56 -3.41
N ASP A 13 -17.81 6.33 -2.92
CA ASP A 13 -18.84 5.89 -1.98
C ASP A 13 -18.44 6.10 -0.50
N GLY A 14 -17.25 6.65 -0.23
CA GLY A 14 -16.76 6.87 1.13
C GLY A 14 -16.37 5.61 1.91
N LYS A 15 -16.42 4.42 1.29
CA LYS A 15 -16.16 3.15 1.99
C LYS A 15 -14.70 2.76 2.08
N LYS A 16 -13.82 3.39 1.29
CA LYS A 16 -12.38 3.18 1.32
C LYS A 16 -11.63 4.48 1.37
N ALA A 17 -10.49 4.47 2.06
CA ALA A 17 -9.53 5.56 2.00
C ALA A 17 -8.12 5.02 1.88
N LEU A 18 -7.33 5.65 1.00
CA LEU A 18 -5.91 5.44 0.87
C LEU A 18 -5.16 6.57 1.58
N TYR A 19 -4.21 6.17 2.42
CA TYR A 19 -3.26 7.04 3.08
C TYR A 19 -1.83 6.66 2.69
N LEU A 20 -0.88 7.56 2.93
CA LEU A 20 0.55 7.26 2.91
C LEU A 20 1.15 7.51 4.28
N ASP A 21 2.04 6.62 4.69
CA ASP A 21 2.89 6.78 5.86
C ASP A 21 3.73 8.07 5.77
N GLU A 22 3.67 8.93 6.79
CA GLU A 22 4.33 10.25 6.75
C GLU A 22 5.86 10.11 6.61
N GLU A 23 6.49 9.16 7.30
CA GLU A 23 7.95 8.99 7.29
C GLU A 23 8.46 8.44 5.95
N ASN A 24 7.69 7.58 5.28
CA ASN A 24 8.08 6.96 4.01
C ASN A 24 7.47 7.64 2.77
N SER A 25 6.50 8.54 2.96
CA SER A 25 5.80 9.22 1.86
C SER A 25 6.76 9.93 0.90
N GLY A 26 7.83 10.53 1.43
CA GLY A 26 8.84 11.22 0.63
C GLY A 26 9.53 10.30 -0.37
N GLU A 27 9.98 9.12 0.08
CA GLU A 27 10.63 8.11 -0.76
C GLU A 27 9.65 7.56 -1.82
N ILE A 28 8.44 7.20 -1.39
CA ILE A 28 7.40 6.69 -2.29
C ILE A 28 7.09 7.73 -3.38
N MET A 29 6.85 8.98 -2.99
CA MET A 29 6.48 10.03 -3.93
C MET A 29 7.64 10.43 -4.83
N ALA A 30 8.88 10.42 -4.34
CA ALA A 30 10.07 10.64 -5.18
C ALA A 30 10.19 9.55 -6.26
N PHE A 31 10.03 8.28 -5.89
CA PHE A 31 10.03 7.18 -6.85
C PHE A 31 8.88 7.27 -7.87
N LEU A 32 7.68 7.62 -7.41
CA LEU A 32 6.52 7.77 -8.30
C LEU A 32 6.72 8.93 -9.28
N LYS A 33 7.31 10.05 -8.83
CA LYS A 33 7.55 11.24 -9.66
C LYS A 33 8.79 11.14 -10.55
N SER A 34 9.70 10.19 -10.29
CA SER A 34 10.91 10.01 -11.11
C SER A 34 10.63 9.57 -12.54
N ASP A 35 9.48 8.92 -12.79
CA ASP A 35 9.01 8.50 -14.11
C ASP A 35 7.50 8.75 -14.22
N PRO A 36 7.02 9.55 -15.19
CA PRO A 36 5.59 9.77 -15.40
C PRO A 36 4.76 8.47 -15.53
N ALA A 37 5.36 7.40 -16.04
CA ALA A 37 4.69 6.10 -16.12
C ALA A 37 4.42 5.49 -14.73
N ASN A 38 5.33 5.67 -13.76
CA ASN A 38 5.15 5.19 -12.39
C ASN A 38 3.96 5.90 -11.73
N LEU A 39 3.95 7.23 -11.75
CA LEU A 39 2.86 8.02 -11.19
C LEU A 39 1.52 7.69 -11.84
N LYS A 40 1.48 7.60 -13.17
CA LYS A 40 0.26 7.22 -13.90
C LYS A 40 -0.23 5.83 -13.49
N LYS A 41 0.67 4.84 -13.44
CA LYS A 41 0.30 3.47 -13.06
C LYS A 41 -0.17 3.38 -11.62
N PHE A 42 0.46 4.12 -10.70
CA PHE A 42 0.03 4.21 -9.31
C PHE A 42 -1.37 4.82 -9.20
N ARG A 43 -1.64 5.96 -9.85
CA ARG A 43 -2.99 6.57 -9.85
C ARG A 43 -4.07 5.62 -10.33
N THR A 44 -3.84 4.97 -11.48
CA THR A 44 -4.77 3.94 -11.98
C THR A 44 -4.92 2.78 -10.99
N ALA A 45 -3.84 2.38 -10.31
CA ALA A 45 -3.92 1.31 -9.33
C ALA A 45 -4.79 1.71 -8.12
N VAL A 46 -4.59 2.92 -7.60
CA VAL A 46 -5.35 3.48 -6.49
C VAL A 46 -6.84 3.59 -6.86
N GLU A 47 -7.17 4.11 -8.04
CA GLU A 47 -8.55 4.17 -8.55
C GLU A 47 -9.21 2.79 -8.55
N MET A 48 -8.55 1.78 -9.13
CA MET A 48 -9.09 0.42 -9.17
C MET A 48 -9.25 -0.20 -7.77
N ILE A 49 -8.33 0.08 -6.84
CA ILE A 49 -8.41 -0.41 -5.46
C ILE A 49 -9.61 0.21 -4.74
N LEU A 50 -9.76 1.53 -4.85
CA LEU A 50 -10.84 2.29 -4.23
C LEU A 50 -12.21 1.92 -4.83
N ASP A 51 -12.26 1.63 -6.13
CA ASP A 51 -13.50 1.23 -6.84
C ASP A 51 -13.81 -0.27 -6.75
N HIS A 52 -13.10 -1.05 -5.92
CA HIS A 52 -13.28 -2.50 -5.75
C HIS A 52 -13.03 -3.35 -7.01
N GLN A 53 -12.27 -2.82 -7.98
CA GLN A 53 -11.99 -3.46 -9.27
C GLN A 53 -10.54 -3.93 -9.42
N ALA A 54 -9.70 -3.76 -8.40
CA ALA A 54 -8.30 -4.15 -8.48
C ALA A 54 -8.14 -5.68 -8.58
N PRO A 55 -7.52 -6.21 -9.66
CA PRO A 55 -7.20 -7.62 -9.74
C PRO A 55 -6.07 -7.97 -8.76
N ARG A 56 -5.97 -9.24 -8.36
CA ARG A 56 -4.90 -9.75 -7.48
C ARG A 56 -3.48 -9.55 -8.03
N ASP A 57 -3.36 -9.43 -9.34
CA ASP A 57 -2.08 -9.11 -9.98
C ASP A 57 -1.62 -7.66 -9.77
N LEU A 58 -2.55 -6.78 -9.38
CA LEU A 58 -2.31 -5.37 -9.09
C LEU A 58 -2.28 -5.10 -7.58
N TYR A 59 -3.18 -5.70 -6.81
CA TYR A 59 -3.28 -5.50 -5.36
C TYR A 59 -3.74 -6.78 -4.68
N ASP A 60 -2.94 -7.30 -3.75
CA ASP A 60 -3.24 -8.57 -3.09
C ASP A 60 -2.57 -8.65 -1.72
N LYS A 61 -3.00 -9.65 -0.93
CA LYS A 61 -2.42 -9.96 0.37
C LYS A 61 -1.02 -10.54 0.25
N GLU A 62 -0.17 -10.22 1.22
CA GLU A 62 1.18 -10.74 1.41
C GLU A 62 1.24 -11.56 2.73
N ASP A 63 0.21 -12.36 2.96
CA ASP A 63 -0.02 -13.18 4.16
C ASP A 63 0.72 -14.52 4.08
N PHE A 64 2.05 -14.47 4.18
CA PHE A 64 2.88 -15.67 4.07
C PHE A 64 3.10 -16.37 5.43
N GLU A 65 2.80 -15.70 6.54
CA GLU A 65 2.90 -16.23 7.90
C GLU A 65 1.94 -15.50 8.85
N LYS A 66 1.64 -16.16 9.99
CA LYS A 66 0.76 -15.60 11.03
C LYS A 66 1.24 -14.22 11.49
N GLY A 67 0.31 -13.28 11.55
CA GLY A 67 0.57 -11.87 11.90
C GLY A 67 0.79 -10.96 10.70
N CYS A 68 0.74 -11.48 9.46
CA CYS A 68 0.89 -10.69 8.22
C CYS A 68 -0.42 -10.57 7.41
N GLU A 69 -1.55 -11.01 7.96
CA GLU A 69 -2.85 -11.14 7.28
C GLU A 69 -3.42 -9.81 6.76
N LYS A 70 -3.00 -8.71 7.40
CA LYS A 70 -3.37 -7.32 7.08
C LYS A 70 -2.40 -6.64 6.12
N VAL A 71 -1.33 -7.30 5.69
CA VAL A 71 -0.36 -6.72 4.76
C VAL A 71 -0.77 -7.03 3.33
N THR A 72 -0.74 -6.01 2.49
CA THR A 72 -0.98 -6.10 1.05
C THR A 72 0.16 -5.43 0.28
N ALA A 73 0.17 -5.59 -1.03
CA ALA A 73 1.10 -4.86 -1.89
C ALA A 73 0.42 -4.34 -3.16
N ILE A 74 0.65 -3.06 -3.48
CA ILE A 74 0.38 -2.49 -4.80
C ILE A 74 1.53 -2.90 -5.72
N LYS A 75 1.21 -3.62 -6.79
CA LYS A 75 2.14 -4.26 -7.72
C LYS A 75 2.20 -3.47 -9.02
N LEU A 76 3.16 -2.55 -9.13
CA LEU A 76 3.34 -1.77 -10.35
C LEU A 76 4.07 -2.63 -11.38
N PHE A 77 3.63 -2.58 -12.65
CA PHE A 77 4.31 -3.25 -13.77
C PHE A 77 4.78 -4.70 -13.48
N LYS A 78 3.93 -5.53 -12.85
CA LYS A 78 4.25 -6.92 -12.52
C LYS A 78 4.81 -7.65 -13.76
N GLY A 79 5.92 -8.36 -13.60
CA GLY A 79 6.63 -9.04 -14.69
C GLY A 79 7.60 -8.18 -15.51
N LYS A 80 7.67 -6.85 -15.28
CA LYS A 80 8.62 -5.93 -15.91
C LYS A 80 9.49 -5.23 -14.86
N LYS A 81 9.29 -3.92 -14.64
CA LYS A 81 9.97 -3.15 -13.59
C LYS A 81 9.64 -3.70 -12.19
N ASN A 82 8.41 -4.18 -11.99
CA ASN A 82 7.91 -4.83 -10.77
C ASN A 82 8.19 -4.09 -9.43
N PRO A 83 7.99 -2.76 -9.32
CA PRO A 83 7.98 -2.10 -8.01
C PRO A 83 6.81 -2.59 -7.17
N ARG A 84 7.01 -2.63 -5.85
CA ARG A 84 5.97 -2.92 -4.86
C ARG A 84 5.88 -1.78 -3.87
N ILE A 85 4.65 -1.34 -3.58
CA ILE A 85 4.37 -0.51 -2.41
C ILE A 85 3.63 -1.41 -1.42
N TYR A 86 4.30 -1.76 -0.33
CA TYR A 86 3.72 -2.57 0.74
C TYR A 86 2.81 -1.70 1.58
N CYS A 87 1.63 -2.24 1.86
CA CYS A 87 0.55 -1.55 2.50
C CYS A 87 0.04 -2.34 3.70
N GLN A 88 -0.64 -1.65 4.60
CA GLN A 88 -1.44 -2.26 5.65
C GLN A 88 -2.90 -1.87 5.44
N GLN A 89 -3.82 -2.80 5.70
CA GLN A 89 -5.26 -2.55 5.60
C GLN A 89 -6.00 -2.90 6.90
N PHE A 90 -7.03 -2.14 7.23
CA PHE A 90 -7.92 -2.42 8.35
C PHE A 90 -9.27 -1.72 8.16
N ALA A 91 -10.30 -2.21 8.84
CA ALA A 91 -11.56 -1.47 8.98
C ALA A 91 -11.43 -0.49 10.14
N ASP A 92 -11.80 0.76 9.91
CA ASP A 92 -11.99 1.74 10.97
C ASP A 92 -13.25 1.38 11.76
N GLY A 93 -13.10 1.16 13.07
CA GLY A 93 -14.18 0.65 13.92
C GLY A 93 -15.33 1.63 14.13
N ASP A 94 -15.10 2.93 13.89
CA ASP A 94 -16.11 3.98 14.11
C ASP A 94 -16.92 4.25 12.84
N THR A 95 -16.28 4.20 11.66
CA THR A 95 -16.91 4.55 10.38
C THR A 95 -17.16 3.36 9.44
N GLU A 96 -16.76 2.16 9.85
CA GLU A 96 -16.70 0.95 9.01
C GLU A 96 -15.86 1.12 7.72
N ARG A 97 -15.12 2.24 7.59
CA ARG A 97 -14.34 2.54 6.40
C ARG A 97 -13.14 1.62 6.31
N PHE A 98 -12.90 1.07 5.13
CA PHE A 98 -11.72 0.27 4.86
C PHE A 98 -10.51 1.16 4.53
N VAL A 99 -9.60 1.25 5.48
CA VAL A 99 -8.38 2.06 5.40
C VAL A 99 -7.25 1.23 4.80
N ILE A 100 -6.51 1.84 3.88
CA ILE A 100 -5.31 1.30 3.26
C ILE A 100 -4.20 2.32 3.45
N ILE A 101 -3.04 1.90 3.94
CA ILE A 101 -1.89 2.78 4.15
C ILE A 101 -0.74 2.24 3.32
N GLY A 102 -0.21 3.02 2.38
CA GLY A 102 1.04 2.71 1.68
C GLY A 102 2.25 3.12 2.51
N ILE A 103 3.18 2.18 2.72
CA ILE A 103 4.19 2.30 3.78
C ILE A 103 5.60 2.13 3.23
N GLU A 104 5.95 0.97 2.69
CA GLU A 104 7.34 0.72 2.26
C GLU A 104 7.43 0.49 0.76
N LEU A 105 8.40 1.14 0.12
CA LEU A 105 8.73 0.95 -1.29
C LEU A 105 9.77 -0.16 -1.45
N LEU A 106 9.51 -1.06 -2.39
CA LEU A 106 10.53 -1.91 -3.00
C LEU A 106 10.58 -1.57 -4.49
N GLU A 107 11.62 -0.86 -4.92
CA GLU A 107 11.73 -0.35 -6.29
C GLU A 107 11.66 -1.44 -7.36
N LYS A 108 12.17 -2.64 -7.04
CA LYS A 108 12.18 -3.78 -7.95
C LYS A 108 12.17 -5.12 -7.23
N LYS A 109 11.06 -5.84 -7.33
CA LYS A 109 11.00 -7.25 -6.95
C LYS A 109 11.61 -8.14 -8.05
N LYS A 110 12.70 -8.85 -7.70
CA LYS A 110 13.50 -9.64 -8.65
C LYS A 110 13.06 -11.11 -8.79
N SER A 111 12.45 -11.68 -7.75
CA SER A 111 12.00 -13.07 -7.73
C SER A 111 10.48 -13.18 -7.76
N GLN A 112 9.95 -14.28 -8.33
CA GLN A 112 8.54 -14.63 -8.24
C GLN A 112 8.15 -14.99 -6.79
N LYS A 113 9.04 -15.66 -6.06
CA LYS A 113 8.83 -16.03 -4.66
C LYS A 113 9.28 -14.91 -3.72
N LEU A 114 8.75 -14.90 -2.49
CA LEU A 114 9.23 -14.01 -1.43
C LEU A 114 10.62 -14.43 -0.98
N THR A 115 11.58 -13.50 -1.05
CA THR A 115 12.92 -13.65 -0.47
C THR A 115 12.94 -13.12 0.96
N SER A 116 14.09 -13.23 1.63
CA SER A 116 14.29 -12.65 2.97
C SER A 116 14.01 -11.14 3.01
N THR A 117 14.35 -10.41 1.95
CA THR A 117 14.10 -8.96 1.86
C THR A 117 12.61 -8.64 1.90
N GLU A 118 11.81 -9.27 1.05
CA GLU A 118 10.36 -8.99 1.05
C GLU A 118 9.69 -9.44 2.35
N LYS A 119 10.10 -10.60 2.89
CA LYS A 119 9.59 -11.07 4.19
C LYS A 119 9.92 -10.10 5.32
N ALA A 120 11.11 -9.50 5.30
CA ALA A 120 11.50 -8.51 6.30
C ALA A 120 10.65 -7.23 6.21
N ILE A 121 10.38 -6.74 4.99
CA ILE A 121 9.48 -5.61 4.76
C ILE A 121 8.08 -5.93 5.29
N ILE A 122 7.50 -7.06 4.87
CA ILE A 122 6.15 -7.47 5.27
C ILE A 122 6.01 -7.54 6.80
N ARG A 123 7.00 -8.12 7.49
CA ARG A 123 7.02 -8.22 8.96
C ARG A 123 7.17 -6.88 9.68
N ARG A 124 7.83 -5.90 9.07
CA ARG A 124 7.90 -4.54 9.64
C ARG A 124 6.56 -3.84 9.44
N VAL A 125 6.06 -3.86 8.20
CA VAL A 125 4.78 -3.28 7.81
C VAL A 125 3.64 -3.81 8.68
N SER A 126 3.62 -5.11 8.99
CA SER A 126 2.56 -5.70 9.83
C SER A 126 2.54 -5.19 11.27
N LYS A 127 3.64 -4.64 11.78
CA LYS A 127 3.74 -4.18 13.18
C LYS A 127 3.41 -2.71 13.35
N TYR A 128 3.24 -1.96 12.26
CA TYR A 128 2.94 -0.55 12.37
C TYR A 128 1.49 -0.30 12.82
N GLU A 129 1.36 0.79 13.56
CA GLU A 129 0.11 1.33 14.08
C GLU A 129 0.08 2.81 13.73
N TYR A 130 -1.12 3.34 13.45
CA TYR A 130 -1.26 4.64 12.81
C TYR A 130 -2.26 5.55 13.53
N ASP A 131 -1.91 6.83 13.55
CA ASP A 131 -2.82 7.95 13.76
C ASP A 131 -3.11 8.61 12.40
N LEU A 132 -4.36 8.52 11.95
CA LEU A 132 -4.79 8.96 10.62
C LEU A 132 -5.10 10.46 10.60
N LYS A 133 -4.68 11.15 9.53
CA LYS A 133 -4.95 12.58 9.32
C LYS A 133 -5.43 12.89 7.90
N PRO A 134 -6.65 13.43 7.72
CA PRO A 134 -7.76 13.47 8.69
C PRO A 134 -8.20 12.06 9.09
N LYS A 135 -8.94 11.96 10.20
CA LYS A 135 -9.63 10.71 10.54
C LYS A 135 -10.58 10.33 9.38
N PRO A 136 -10.68 9.03 9.05
CA PRO A 136 -11.67 8.56 8.09
C PRO A 136 -13.09 8.94 8.54
#